data_AF-A0AAE1KV48-F1
#
_entry.id   AF-A0AAE1KV48-F1
#
_cell.length_a   1.000
_cell.length_b   1.000
_cell.length_c   1.000
_cell.angle_alpha   90.00
_cell.angle_beta   90.00
_cell.angle_gamma   90.00
#
_symmetry.space_group_name_H-M   'P 1'
#
loop_
_entity.id
_entity.type
_entity.pdbx_description
1 polymer ?
#
loop_
_entity_poly.entity_id
_entity_poly.type
_entity_poly.pdbx_seq_one_letter_code
_entity_poly.pdbx_strand_id
1 'polypeptide(L)'
;MEAGVNRPPIMIPPSGNAKHSLPDSYAFVSAVALKTTAVAVPECSVSEVTSCLDEAITQERRWIEDALPHLETKLTCGDAIAWAAYHASIQPPVEDPPALHALLPLFYEKSATPAMIKHGMDVLRQAVEFLNPGQFPVTTFDQPRFALAKCIQWKWPDTHDEKVHVVMKWPSGIHWGMSWMVLVGQRPSQRQV
;
A
#
# COMPACT_ATOMS: atom_id res chain seq x y z
N MET A 1 -17.42 -13.16 3.74
CA MET A 1 -17.03 -11.81 4.23
C MET A 1 -18.28 -10.96 4.17
N GLU A 2 -18.76 -10.46 5.30
CA GLU A 2 -19.83 -9.44 5.27
C GLU A 2 -19.30 -8.19 4.57
N ALA A 3 -20.14 -7.59 3.73
CA ALA A 3 -19.80 -6.33 3.06
C ALA A 3 -19.55 -5.24 4.12
N GLY A 4 -18.55 -4.38 3.88
CA GLY A 4 -18.28 -3.25 4.74
C GLY A 4 -19.51 -2.36 4.89
N VAL A 5 -19.92 -2.07 6.11
CA VAL A 5 -21.07 -1.19 6.38
C VAL A 5 -20.67 0.24 6.02
N ASN A 6 -21.39 0.87 5.08
CA ASN A 6 -21.20 2.28 4.79
C ASN A 6 -21.65 3.11 6.01
N ARG A 7 -20.70 3.84 6.60
CA ARG A 7 -20.93 4.68 7.79
C ARG A 7 -20.92 6.16 7.37
N PRO A 8 -21.76 7.01 7.97
CA PRO A 8 -21.69 8.45 7.73
C PRO A 8 -20.28 8.97 8.11
N PRO A 9 -19.76 9.98 7.40
CA PRO A 9 -18.47 10.58 7.71
C PRO A 9 -18.37 10.99 9.19
N ILE A 10 -17.24 10.67 9.82
CA ILE A 10 -16.97 11.13 11.18
C ILE A 10 -16.78 12.64 11.12
N MET A 11 -17.79 13.37 11.59
CA MET A 11 -17.72 14.82 11.71
C MET A 11 -16.95 15.17 12.98
N ILE A 12 -15.68 15.53 12.82
CA ILE A 12 -14.92 16.14 13.91
C ILE A 12 -15.38 17.61 14.00
N PRO A 13 -15.99 18.04 15.12
CA PRO A 13 -16.43 19.42 15.26
C PRO A 13 -15.22 20.36 15.10
N PRO A 14 -15.38 21.52 14.45
CA PRO A 14 -14.29 22.47 14.26
C PRO A 14 -13.82 22.97 15.63
N SER A 15 -12.64 22.55 16.04
CA SER A 15 -12.04 22.95 17.31
C SER A 15 -11.41 24.33 17.21
N GLY A 16 -12.22 25.38 17.06
CA GLY A 16 -11.80 26.79 16.93
C GLY A 16 -10.29 27.07 17.10
N ASN A 17 -9.86 27.42 18.33
CA ASN A 17 -8.45 27.57 18.71
C ASN A 17 -7.89 26.38 19.52
N ALA A 18 -8.69 25.35 19.76
CA ALA A 18 -8.28 24.19 20.54
C ALA A 18 -7.51 23.24 19.63
N LYS A 19 -6.19 23.15 19.81
CA LYS A 19 -5.38 22.13 19.13
C LYS A 19 -5.92 20.77 19.55
N HIS A 20 -6.41 19.98 18.60
CA HIS A 20 -6.67 18.56 18.85
C HIS A 20 -5.35 17.91 19.26
N SER A 21 -5.17 17.67 20.56
CA SER A 21 -4.03 16.93 21.07
C SER A 21 -4.29 15.45 20.88
N LEU A 22 -3.38 14.78 20.18
CA LEU A 22 -3.39 13.33 20.14
C LEU A 22 -3.07 12.79 21.53
N PRO A 23 -3.59 11.60 21.89
CA PRO A 23 -3.20 10.95 23.13
C PRO A 23 -1.68 10.80 23.24
N ASP A 24 -1.14 10.86 24.46
CA ASP A 24 0.30 10.64 24.68
C ASP A 24 0.76 9.27 24.17
N SER A 25 -0.12 8.27 24.19
CA SER A 25 0.14 6.94 23.61
C SER A 25 0.39 6.96 22.11
N TYR A 26 -0.03 8.01 21.38
CA TYR A 26 0.32 8.19 19.98
C TYR A 26 1.77 8.63 19.82
N ALA A 27 2.27 9.52 20.68
CA ALA A 27 3.62 10.06 20.61
C ALA A 27 4.68 9.20 21.33
N PHE A 28 4.25 8.38 22.30
CA PHE A 28 5.16 7.59 23.11
C PHE A 28 5.55 6.28 22.43
N VAL A 29 6.79 6.21 21.95
CA VAL A 29 7.35 5.03 21.29
C VAL A 29 8.10 4.18 22.31
N SER A 30 7.54 3.01 22.64
CA SER A 30 8.19 2.08 23.58
C SER A 30 9.45 1.46 22.98
N ALA A 31 10.50 1.31 23.79
CA ALA A 31 11.74 0.68 23.34
C ALA A 31 11.51 -0.79 22.93
N VAL A 32 12.05 -1.17 21.78
CA VAL A 32 11.93 -2.54 21.25
C VAL A 32 13.32 -3.12 21.02
N ALA A 33 13.66 -4.17 21.77
CA ALA A 33 14.84 -4.97 21.51
C ALA A 33 14.50 -6.03 20.44
N LEU A 34 15.03 -5.89 19.22
CA LEU A 34 14.88 -6.87 18.14
C LEU A 34 16.27 -7.35 17.70
N LYS A 35 16.54 -8.65 17.81
CA LYS A 35 17.74 -9.29 17.23
C LYS A 35 17.33 -9.95 15.92
N THR A 36 17.56 -9.28 14.80
CA THR A 36 17.15 -9.74 13.47
C THR A 36 17.74 -11.09 13.07
N THR A 37 18.91 -11.44 13.60
CA THR A 37 19.61 -12.71 13.32
C THR A 37 19.05 -13.93 14.05
N ALA A 38 18.16 -13.73 15.04
CA ALA A 38 17.61 -14.80 15.86
C ALA A 38 16.14 -15.13 15.52
N VAL A 39 15.58 -14.49 14.49
CA VAL A 39 14.17 -14.68 14.11
C VAL A 39 14.05 -15.84 13.14
N ALA A 40 13.27 -16.85 13.51
CA ALA A 40 12.93 -17.97 12.64
C ALA A 40 11.64 -17.66 11.86
N VAL A 41 11.61 -18.05 10.58
CA VAL A 41 10.41 -17.94 9.75
C VAL A 41 9.47 -19.09 10.13
N PRO A 42 8.20 -18.82 10.48
CA PRO A 42 7.21 -19.87 10.72
C PRO A 42 7.01 -20.75 9.48
N GLU A 43 6.74 -22.04 9.67
CA GLU A 43 6.39 -22.93 8.56
C GLU A 43 5.13 -22.43 7.85
N CYS A 44 5.22 -22.24 6.54
CA CYS A 44 4.12 -21.76 5.72
C CYS A 44 3.68 -22.87 4.76
N SER A 45 2.44 -23.32 4.89
CA SER A 45 1.82 -24.26 3.96
C SER A 45 1.36 -23.51 2.71
N VAL A 46 2.20 -23.47 1.68
CA VAL A 46 1.83 -22.88 0.39
C VAL A 46 0.94 -23.86 -0.35
N SER A 47 -0.32 -23.48 -0.59
CA SER A 47 -1.17 -24.20 -1.53
C SER A 47 -0.89 -23.67 -2.94
N GLU A 48 -0.68 -24.55 -3.90
CA GLU A 48 -0.54 -24.15 -5.30
C GLU A 48 -1.84 -23.47 -5.77
N VAL A 49 -1.72 -22.23 -6.22
CA VAL A 49 -2.82 -21.52 -6.86
C VAL A 49 -2.90 -22.03 -8.30
N THR A 50 -3.81 -22.96 -8.56
CA THR A 50 -4.10 -23.51 -9.90
C THR A 50 -5.07 -22.62 -10.69
N SER A 51 -4.83 -21.31 -10.71
CA SER A 51 -5.63 -20.40 -11.52
C SER A 51 -5.20 -20.51 -12.99
N CYS A 52 -6.13 -20.88 -13.87
CA CYS A 52 -5.92 -20.86 -15.31
C CYS A 52 -5.75 -19.41 -15.79
N LEU A 53 -4.59 -19.08 -16.36
CA LEU A 53 -4.26 -17.73 -16.84
C LEU A 53 -4.74 -17.46 -18.27
N ASP A 54 -5.33 -18.45 -18.93
CA ASP A 54 -5.69 -18.36 -20.36
C ASP A 54 -6.67 -17.22 -20.65
N GLU A 55 -7.59 -16.94 -19.74
CA GLU A 55 -8.56 -15.84 -19.88
C GLU A 55 -7.88 -14.47 -19.77
N ALA A 56 -6.97 -14.29 -18.80
CA ALA A 56 -6.17 -13.08 -18.67
C ALA A 56 -5.30 -12.86 -19.90
N ILE A 57 -4.60 -13.90 -20.37
CA ILE A 57 -3.79 -13.84 -21.60
C ILE A 57 -4.63 -13.44 -22.81
N THR A 58 -5.85 -13.99 -22.92
CA THR A 58 -6.77 -13.65 -24.01
C THR A 58 -7.22 -12.20 -23.92
N GLN A 59 -7.48 -11.69 -22.73
CA GLN A 59 -7.85 -10.28 -22.52
C GLN A 59 -6.70 -9.33 -22.92
N GLU A 60 -5.47 -9.64 -22.52
CA GLU A 60 -4.29 -8.85 -22.91
C GLU A 60 -4.07 -8.83 -24.43
N ARG A 61 -4.31 -9.96 -25.10
CA ARG A 61 -4.20 -10.03 -26.57
C ARG A 61 -5.22 -9.12 -27.26
N ARG A 62 -6.44 -9.03 -26.73
CA ARG A 62 -7.48 -8.14 -27.27
C ARG A 62 -7.09 -6.67 -27.19
N TRP A 63 -6.45 -6.24 -26.10
CA TRP A 63 -5.91 -4.89 -26.00
C TRP A 63 -4.86 -4.62 -27.08
N ILE A 64 -3.92 -5.55 -27.30
CA ILE A 64 -2.90 -5.39 -28.34
C ILE A 64 -3.54 -5.30 -29.73
N GLU A 65 -4.48 -6.18 -30.04
CA GLU A 65 -5.21 -6.19 -31.32
C GLU A 65 -5.97 -4.87 -31.55
N ASP A 66 -6.54 -4.27 -30.50
CA ASP A 66 -7.24 -2.97 -30.55
C ASP A 66 -6.28 -1.77 -30.67
N ALA A 67 -5.17 -1.77 -29.92
CA ALA A 67 -4.23 -0.66 -29.88
C ALA A 67 -3.30 -0.59 -31.11
N LEU A 68 -3.01 -1.72 -31.77
CA LEU A 68 -2.08 -1.79 -32.90
C LEU A 68 -2.47 -0.88 -34.09
N PRO A 69 -3.73 -0.89 -34.58
CA PRO A 69 -4.16 0.01 -35.66
C PRO A 69 -4.00 1.50 -35.32
N HIS A 70 -4.12 1.85 -34.04
CA HIS A 70 -4.07 3.24 -33.57
C HIS A 70 -2.66 3.84 -33.64
N LEU A 71 -1.61 3.02 -33.75
CA LEU A 71 -0.22 3.48 -33.90
C LEU A 71 0.06 4.12 -35.27
N GLU A 72 -0.69 3.75 -36.30
CA GLU A 72 -0.49 4.23 -37.68
C GLU A 72 -1.47 5.35 -38.07
N THR A 73 -2.50 5.58 -37.26
CA THR A 73 -3.57 6.56 -37.52
C THR A 73 -3.48 7.79 -36.62
N LYS A 74 -4.15 8.87 -37.03
CA LYS A 74 -4.24 10.09 -36.20
C LYS A 74 -5.27 9.87 -35.09
N LEU A 75 -4.81 9.94 -33.85
CA LEU A 75 -5.63 9.71 -32.65
C LEU A 75 -6.69 10.80 -32.44
N THR A 76 -7.85 10.38 -31.93
CA THR A 76 -8.94 11.24 -31.50
C THR A 76 -9.07 11.27 -29.97
N CYS A 77 -9.81 12.24 -29.44
CA CYS A 77 -9.98 12.41 -27.99
C CYS A 77 -10.71 11.23 -27.30
N GLY A 78 -11.35 10.34 -28.07
CA GLY A 78 -12.07 9.18 -27.55
C GLY A 78 -11.27 7.87 -27.53
N ASP A 79 -10.06 7.84 -28.10
CA ASP A 79 -9.34 6.60 -28.33
C ASP A 79 -8.63 6.14 -27.04
N ALA A 80 -8.96 4.93 -26.58
CA ALA A 80 -8.47 4.36 -25.33
C ALA A 80 -7.23 3.47 -25.56
N ILE A 81 -6.12 4.07 -26.01
CA ILE A 81 -4.93 3.32 -26.48
C ILE A 81 -4.09 2.78 -25.31
N ALA A 82 -3.98 3.57 -24.24
CA ALA A 82 -3.25 3.17 -23.05
C ALA A 82 -3.95 1.97 -22.41
N TRP A 83 -3.16 0.98 -21.97
CA TRP A 83 -3.66 -0.23 -21.31
C TRP A 83 -4.74 0.09 -20.26
N ALA A 84 -4.45 1.03 -19.36
CA ALA A 84 -5.41 1.42 -18.32
C ALA A 84 -6.70 2.02 -18.87
N ALA A 85 -6.64 2.80 -19.97
CA ALA A 85 -7.81 3.41 -20.58
C ALA A 85 -8.70 2.35 -21.27
N TYR A 86 -8.09 1.41 -21.99
CA TYR A 86 -8.80 0.30 -22.64
C TYR A 86 -9.51 -0.59 -21.62
N HIS A 87 -8.79 -1.00 -20.56
CA HIS A 87 -9.40 -1.83 -19.53
C HIS A 87 -10.47 -1.07 -18.73
N ALA A 88 -10.31 0.24 -18.52
CA ALA A 88 -11.33 1.06 -17.87
C ALA A 88 -12.59 1.25 -18.73
N SER A 89 -12.49 1.29 -20.07
CA SER A 89 -13.65 1.45 -20.95
C SER A 89 -14.51 0.19 -21.04
N ILE A 90 -13.93 -0.99 -20.80
CA ILE A 90 -14.60 -2.29 -20.80
C ILE A 90 -15.20 -2.61 -19.43
N GLN A 91 -14.63 -2.06 -18.37
CA GLN A 91 -15.17 -2.23 -17.03
C GLN A 91 -16.54 -1.55 -16.92
N PRO A 92 -17.51 -2.19 -16.23
CA PRO A 92 -18.76 -1.52 -15.93
C PRO A 92 -18.47 -0.25 -15.12
N PRO A 93 -19.25 0.83 -15.29
CA PRO A 93 -19.10 2.02 -14.47
C PRO A 93 -19.27 1.63 -13.01
N VAL A 94 -18.17 1.70 -12.25
CA VAL A 94 -18.18 1.40 -10.82
C VAL A 94 -18.41 2.71 -10.08
N GLU A 95 -19.55 2.82 -9.39
CA GLU A 95 -19.74 3.85 -8.37
C GLU A 95 -19.02 3.43 -7.08
N ASP A 96 -17.70 3.40 -7.13
CA ASP A 96 -16.92 3.15 -5.93
C ASP A 96 -17.01 4.37 -4.99
N PRO A 97 -17.23 4.15 -3.68
CA PRO A 97 -17.17 5.23 -2.72
C PRO A 97 -15.77 5.85 -2.77
N PRO A 98 -15.66 7.20 -2.71
CA PRO A 98 -14.37 7.86 -2.78
C PRO A 98 -13.46 7.37 -1.66
N ALA A 99 -12.22 7.01 -2.01
CA ALA A 99 -11.23 6.62 -1.03
C ALA A 99 -10.94 7.79 -0.09
N LEU A 100 -11.17 7.58 1.21
CA LEU A 100 -10.81 8.55 2.23
C LEU A 100 -9.32 8.43 2.52
N HIS A 101 -8.56 9.45 2.11
CA HIS A 101 -7.13 9.54 2.38
C HIS A 101 -6.87 10.50 3.53
N ALA A 102 -6.07 10.05 4.51
CA ALA A 102 -5.59 10.90 5.58
C ALA A 102 -4.10 10.63 5.80
N LEU A 103 -3.33 11.69 6.04
CA LEU A 103 -1.95 11.57 6.47
C LEU A 103 -1.92 11.52 7.99
N LEU A 104 -1.24 10.51 8.53
CA LEU A 104 -0.95 10.46 9.95
C LEU A 104 0.11 11.53 10.29
N PRO A 105 0.00 12.17 11.47
CA PRO A 105 1.01 13.09 11.99
C PRO A 105 2.42 12.49 11.93
N LEU A 106 3.38 13.28 11.43
CA LEU A 106 4.77 12.87 11.27
C LEU A 106 5.45 12.70 12.62
N PHE A 107 6.20 11.61 12.76
CA PHE A 107 7.08 11.36 13.88
C PHE A 107 8.46 11.98 13.63
N TYR A 108 9.10 12.45 14.70
CA TYR A 108 10.48 12.95 14.64
C TYR A 108 11.49 11.80 14.58
N GLU A 109 11.11 10.66 15.12
CA GLU A 109 11.91 9.45 15.18
C GLU A 109 12.08 8.80 13.80
N LYS A 110 13.22 8.14 13.59
CA LYS A 110 13.50 7.42 12.35
C LYS A 110 12.50 6.27 12.14
N SER A 111 11.70 6.36 11.09
CA SER A 111 10.67 5.37 10.74
C SER A 111 11.19 3.96 10.46
N ALA A 112 12.47 3.83 10.10
CA ALA A 112 13.13 2.55 9.83
C ALA A 112 13.74 1.90 11.10
N THR A 113 13.17 2.13 12.28
CA THR A 113 13.58 1.46 13.52
C THR A 113 12.53 0.41 13.92
N PRO A 114 12.92 -0.71 14.55
CA PRO A 114 11.96 -1.72 14.99
C PRO A 114 10.88 -1.18 15.93
N ALA A 115 11.26 -0.24 16.80
CA ALA A 115 10.34 0.41 17.72
C ALA A 115 9.27 1.23 16.98
N MET A 116 9.68 2.04 16.00
CA MET A 116 8.75 2.82 15.18
C MET A 116 7.85 1.97 14.30
N ILE A 117 8.39 0.89 13.71
CA ILE A 117 7.58 -0.01 12.87
C ILE A 117 6.53 -0.72 13.72
N LYS A 118 6.91 -1.25 14.90
CA LYS A 118 5.96 -1.88 15.82
C LYS A 118 4.90 -0.87 16.30
N HIS A 119 5.33 0.33 16.69
CA HIS A 119 4.43 1.41 17.10
C HIS A 119 3.43 1.79 16.00
N GLY A 120 3.91 1.95 14.77
CA GLY A 120 3.05 2.22 13.62
C GLY A 120 2.03 1.12 13.38
N MET A 121 2.43 -0.16 13.53
CA MET A 121 1.49 -1.28 13.45
C MET A 121 0.41 -1.21 14.54
N ASP A 122 0.80 -0.93 15.79
CA ASP A 122 -0.12 -0.78 16.92
C ASP A 122 -1.12 0.38 16.74
N VAL A 123 -0.64 1.53 16.23
CA VAL A 123 -1.48 2.71 15.93
C VAL A 123 -2.46 2.41 14.80
N LEU A 124 -2.00 1.78 13.72
CA LEU A 124 -2.86 1.41 12.60
C LEU A 124 -3.93 0.41 13.01
N ARG A 125 -3.59 -0.56 13.85
CA ARG A 125 -4.56 -1.50 14.41
C ARG A 125 -5.64 -0.79 15.22
N GLN A 126 -5.27 0.15 16.09
CA GLN A 126 -6.23 0.94 16.86
C GLN A 126 -7.13 1.80 15.97
N ALA A 127 -6.55 2.42 14.94
CA ALA A 127 -7.30 3.24 14.00
C ALA A 127 -8.29 2.40 13.17
N VAL A 128 -7.87 1.22 12.69
CA VAL A 128 -8.75 0.30 11.95
C VAL A 128 -9.83 -0.26 12.86
N GLU A 129 -9.52 -0.66 14.08
CA GLU A 129 -10.54 -1.15 15.03
C GLU A 129 -11.58 -0.05 15.35
N PHE A 130 -11.15 1.21 15.46
CA PHE A 130 -12.06 2.33 15.69
C PHE A 130 -12.95 2.62 14.47
N LEU A 131 -12.36 2.70 13.27
CA LEU A 131 -13.08 3.04 12.05
C LEU A 131 -13.94 1.88 11.54
N ASN A 132 -13.38 0.67 11.56
CA ASN A 132 -13.91 -0.56 11.00
C ASN A 132 -13.66 -1.76 11.96
N PRO A 133 -14.41 -1.85 13.07
CA PRO A 133 -14.33 -2.99 14.00
C PRO A 133 -14.41 -4.34 13.28
N GLY A 134 -13.49 -5.25 13.60
CA GLY A 134 -13.44 -6.60 13.01
C GLY A 134 -12.77 -6.69 11.63
N GLN A 135 -12.28 -5.58 11.06
CA GLN A 135 -11.39 -5.62 9.90
C GLN A 135 -9.93 -5.68 10.32
N PHE A 136 -9.12 -6.38 9.52
CA PHE A 136 -7.67 -6.47 9.76
C PHE A 136 -6.95 -5.32 9.04
N PRO A 137 -6.05 -4.59 9.73
CA PRO A 137 -5.20 -3.61 9.08
C PRO A 137 -4.28 -4.27 8.05
N VAL A 138 -4.22 -3.69 6.86
CA VAL A 138 -3.23 -4.03 5.83
C VAL A 138 -2.23 -2.88 5.75
N THR A 139 -0.94 -3.18 5.89
CA THR A 139 0.12 -2.17 5.83
C THR A 139 1.19 -2.55 4.85
N THR A 140 1.51 -1.63 3.95
CA THR A 140 2.52 -1.81 2.92
C THR A 140 3.82 -1.13 3.32
N PHE A 141 4.93 -1.86 3.28
CA PHE A 141 6.27 -1.31 3.53
C PHE A 141 7.19 -1.46 2.31
N ASP A 142 8.17 -0.57 2.19
CA ASP A 142 9.29 -0.68 1.27
C ASP A 142 10.28 -1.76 1.73
N GLN A 143 11.13 -2.24 0.82
CA GLN A 143 11.96 -3.45 0.98
C GLN A 143 12.66 -3.61 2.36
N PRO A 144 13.47 -2.65 2.85
CA PRO A 144 14.16 -2.83 4.13
C PRO A 144 13.21 -2.76 5.33
N ARG A 145 12.13 -1.97 5.24
CA ARG A 145 11.13 -1.86 6.32
C ARG A 145 10.20 -3.07 6.36
N PHE A 146 9.90 -3.67 5.21
CA PHE A 146 9.14 -4.91 5.12
C PHE A 146 9.84 -6.04 5.86
N ALA A 147 11.16 -6.21 5.65
CA ALA A 147 11.93 -7.23 6.36
C ALA A 147 11.87 -7.03 7.89
N LEU A 148 12.02 -5.79 8.37
CA LEU A 148 11.91 -5.47 9.79
C LEU A 148 10.50 -5.71 10.34
N ALA A 149 9.46 -5.35 9.58
CA ALA A 149 8.06 -5.60 9.95
C ALA A 149 7.78 -7.11 10.07
N LYS A 150 8.25 -7.94 9.12
CA LYS A 150 8.16 -9.40 9.22
C LYS A 150 8.89 -9.94 10.44
N CYS A 151 10.10 -9.44 10.74
CA CYS A 151 10.82 -9.81 11.95
C CYS A 151 10.05 -9.48 13.23
N ILE A 152 9.27 -8.39 13.24
CA ILE A 152 8.37 -8.03 14.35
C ILE A 152 7.22 -9.04 14.42
N GLN A 153 6.54 -9.34 13.30
CA GLN A 153 5.45 -10.32 13.29
C GLN A 153 5.89 -11.69 13.82
N TRP A 154 7.03 -12.19 13.35
CA TRP A 154 7.57 -13.48 13.75
C TRP A 154 8.06 -13.52 15.20
N LYS A 155 8.47 -12.37 15.75
CA LYS A 155 8.90 -12.28 17.15
C LYS A 155 7.72 -12.20 18.13
N TRP A 156 6.61 -11.60 17.72
CA TRP A 156 5.42 -11.44 18.56
C TRP A 156 4.17 -12.01 17.88
N PRO A 157 4.11 -13.33 17.62
CA PRO A 157 2.98 -13.94 16.94
C PRO A 157 1.67 -13.68 17.70
N ASP A 158 1.65 -13.77 19.03
CA ASP A 158 0.41 -13.60 19.82
C ASP A 158 -0.26 -12.22 19.64
N THR A 159 0.49 -11.20 19.24
CA THR A 159 -0.02 -9.80 19.13
C THR A 159 0.04 -9.22 17.72
N HIS A 160 0.93 -9.73 16.85
CA HIS A 160 1.22 -9.19 15.53
C HIS A 160 1.22 -10.27 14.42
N ASP A 161 0.59 -11.43 14.67
CA ASP A 161 0.43 -12.49 13.65
C ASP A 161 -0.26 -11.97 12.39
N GLU A 162 -0.08 -12.69 11.28
CA GLU A 162 -0.67 -12.39 9.98
C GLU A 162 -2.20 -12.39 10.01
N LYS A 163 -2.79 -13.10 10.97
CA LYS A 163 -4.23 -13.10 11.25
C LYS A 163 -4.72 -11.83 11.94
N VAL A 164 -3.84 -11.01 12.48
CA VAL A 164 -4.17 -9.77 13.22
C VAL A 164 -3.75 -8.54 12.42
N HIS A 165 -2.64 -8.61 11.69
CA HIS A 165 -2.12 -7.52 10.88
C HIS A 165 -1.48 -8.08 9.62
N VAL A 166 -1.94 -7.66 8.45
CA VAL A 166 -1.34 -8.10 7.19
C VAL A 166 -0.25 -7.13 6.78
N VAL A 167 0.99 -7.60 6.75
CA VAL A 167 2.13 -6.82 6.24
C VAL A 167 2.42 -7.22 4.81
N MET A 168 2.26 -6.28 3.89
CA MET A 168 2.51 -6.47 2.47
C MET A 168 3.78 -5.75 2.04
N LYS A 169 4.57 -6.39 1.17
CA LYS A 169 5.66 -5.71 0.49
C LYS A 169 5.05 -4.81 -0.57
N TRP A 170 5.33 -3.51 -0.52
CA TRP A 170 4.89 -2.61 -1.57
C TRP A 170 5.50 -3.06 -2.93
N PRO A 171 4.68 -3.29 -3.98
CA PRO A 171 5.14 -3.93 -5.21
C PRO A 171 6.22 -3.19 -5.99
N SER A 172 6.50 -1.92 -5.72
CA SER A 172 7.57 -1.18 -6.42
C SER A 172 8.93 -1.38 -5.76
N GLY A 173 9.45 -2.59 -5.84
CA GLY A 173 10.85 -2.89 -5.61
C GLY A 173 11.58 -3.02 -6.95
N ILE A 174 12.35 -2.00 -7.32
CA ILE A 174 13.15 -1.86 -8.56
C ILE A 174 12.30 -1.35 -9.75
N HIS A 175 12.31 -0.03 -10.02
CA HIS A 175 12.03 0.69 -11.31
C HIS A 175 11.23 2.02 -11.25
N TRP A 176 10.69 2.50 -10.13
CA TRP A 176 10.08 3.87 -10.13
C TRP A 176 11.13 5.01 -10.11
N GLY A 177 12.29 4.77 -9.51
CA GLY A 177 13.36 5.77 -9.42
C GLY A 177 14.11 6.04 -10.73
N MET A 178 14.10 5.12 -11.70
CA MET A 178 14.76 5.29 -13.00
C MET A 178 13.79 5.70 -14.10
N SER A 179 12.53 5.27 -14.04
CA SER A 179 11.55 5.63 -15.08
C SER A 179 11.09 7.09 -14.96
N TRP A 180 10.98 7.65 -13.75
CA TRP A 180 10.62 9.07 -13.57
C TRP A 180 11.74 10.03 -14.00
N MET A 181 13.01 9.62 -13.86
CA MET A 181 14.17 10.48 -14.19
C MET A 181 14.42 10.56 -15.71
N VAL A 182 13.90 9.60 -16.48
CA VAL A 182 13.85 9.67 -17.95
C VAL A 182 12.58 10.41 -18.43
N LEU A 183 11.45 10.29 -17.72
CA LEU A 183 10.20 10.97 -18.08
C LEU A 183 10.19 12.48 -17.74
N VAL A 184 10.89 12.89 -16.69
CA VAL A 184 11.05 14.30 -16.30
C VAL A 184 12.47 14.72 -16.69
N GLY A 185 12.64 15.11 -17.95
CA GLY A 185 13.91 15.36 -18.65
C GLY A 185 14.95 16.22 -17.93
N GLN A 186 15.60 15.67 -16.91
CA GLN A 186 16.83 16.20 -16.33
C GLN A 186 18.03 15.56 -17.02
N ARG A 187 18.68 16.34 -17.91
CA ARG A 187 20.02 16.01 -18.39
C ARG A 187 20.96 15.89 -17.18
N PRO A 188 21.69 14.78 -17.00
CA PRO A 188 22.78 14.73 -16.05
C PRO A 188 23.82 15.76 -16.48
N SER A 189 24.07 16.77 -15.64
CA SER A 189 25.24 17.62 -15.81
C SER A 189 26.48 16.73 -15.65
N GLN A 190 27.16 16.46 -16.76
CA GLN A 190 28.52 15.95 -16.76
C GLN A 190 29.37 16.97 -15.98
N ARG A 191 29.74 16.64 -14.73
CA ARG A 191 30.86 17.32 -14.07
C ARG A 191 32.12 16.77 -14.69
N GLN A 192 32.76 17.59 -15.51
CA GLN A 192 34.17 17.43 -15.85
C GLN A 192 34.99 17.42 -14.56
N VAL A 193 35.87 16.43 -14.45
CA VAL A 193 37.22 16.61 -13.91
C VAL A 193 38.17 16.21 -15.02
#